data_AF-A0A9D8DFC2-F1
#
_entry.id   AF-A0A9D8DFC2-F1
#
_cell.length_a   1.000
_cell.length_b   1.000
_cell.length_c   1.000
_cell.angle_alpha   90.00
_cell.angle_beta   90.00
_cell.angle_gamma   90.00
#
_symmetry.space_group_name_H-M   'P 1'
#
loop_
_entity.id
_entity.type
_entity.pdbx_description
1 polymer ?
#
loop_
_entity_poly.entity_id
_entity_poly.type
_entity_poly.pdbx_seq_one_letter_code
_entity_poly.pdbx_strand_id
1 'polypeptide(L)'
;SMVLVTDDGPVLAIVRGEHQVHEKKIAHVIGEHRAAHPEEIREWFGADPGSLGPIGVSEQVRIVADSTLGNGHYVTGANRDGFHLRGVKLGRDFQAETADIRTVLEGEESVDGQGAIELVPVIEIGNIFKLGTKYSEPLGATYLDEGGTEQVIVMGSYGIGPARVAMAAIEQGHDENGIIWPNGIAPFDVHIVLIGDADSPQGDFAASLWTELSDAGLEVLLDDRPGLRPGEKFVEADLLGCPVRVTVGKRTLPDGPLEVMVRRTGEKSEIPLDGAAGAVRGLWAGLAAG
;
A
#
# COMPACT_ATOMS: atom_id res chain seq x y z
N SER A 1 11.37 -25.36 11.03
CA SER A 1 12.50 -24.72 11.72
C SER A 1 13.39 -24.05 10.68
N MET A 2 14.17 -23.06 11.09
CA MET A 2 15.12 -22.34 10.25
C MET A 2 16.44 -22.22 11.01
N VAL A 3 17.56 -22.38 10.30
CA VAL A 3 18.90 -22.19 10.88
C VAL A 3 19.41 -20.83 10.44
N LEU A 4 19.73 -20.00 11.43
CA LEU A 4 20.22 -18.64 11.28
C LEU A 4 21.63 -18.54 11.87
N VAL A 5 22.39 -17.55 11.44
CA VAL A 5 23.74 -17.28 11.94
C VAL A 5 23.81 -15.81 12.35
N THR A 6 24.22 -15.57 13.59
CA THR A 6 24.56 -14.26 14.15
C THR A 6 26.07 -14.17 14.36
N ASP A 7 26.58 -13.01 14.79
CA ASP A 7 27.99 -12.87 15.21
C ASP A 7 28.33 -13.74 16.44
N ASP A 8 27.33 -14.08 17.26
CA ASP A 8 27.46 -14.92 18.44
C ASP A 8 27.38 -16.43 18.14
N GLY A 9 27.02 -16.81 16.91
CA GLY A 9 26.98 -18.21 16.45
C GLY A 9 25.64 -18.66 15.86
N PRO A 10 25.43 -19.98 15.73
CA PRO A 10 24.24 -20.54 15.10
C PRO A 10 23.00 -20.48 15.99
N VAL A 11 21.86 -20.18 15.37
CA VAL A 11 20.54 -20.16 15.99
C VAL A 11 19.58 -21.08 15.25
N LEU A 12 18.92 -21.98 15.98
CA LEU A 12 17.78 -22.76 15.49
C LEU A 12 16.47 -22.06 15.89
N ALA A 13 15.79 -21.44 14.93
CA ALA A 13 14.45 -20.89 15.10
C ALA A 13 13.38 -21.96 14.84
N ILE A 14 12.50 -22.21 15.81
CA ILE A 14 11.47 -23.26 15.75
C ILE A 14 10.08 -22.65 15.82
N VAL A 15 9.27 -22.93 14.81
CA VAL A 15 7.83 -22.62 14.76
C VAL A 15 7.07 -23.92 14.48
N ARG A 16 5.75 -23.93 14.70
CA ARG A 16 4.87 -25.04 14.28
C ARG A 16 4.86 -25.16 12.75
N GLY A 17 4.54 -26.34 12.22
CA GLY A 17 4.72 -26.66 10.79
C GLY A 17 3.86 -25.84 9.83
N GLU A 18 2.76 -25.29 10.32
CA GLU A 18 1.84 -24.40 9.63
C GLU A 18 2.26 -22.91 9.70
N HIS A 19 3.22 -22.58 10.57
CA HIS A 19 3.70 -21.22 10.78
C HIS A 19 5.00 -20.96 10.01
N GLN A 20 5.27 -19.68 9.76
CA GLN A 20 6.54 -19.21 9.21
C GLN A 20 7.25 -18.34 10.24
N VAL A 21 8.59 -18.38 10.24
CA VAL A 21 9.38 -17.46 11.07
C VAL A 21 9.25 -16.05 10.49
N HIS A 22 8.92 -15.08 11.34
CA HIS A 22 8.82 -13.68 10.98
C HIS A 22 10.18 -13.00 11.17
N GLU A 23 10.80 -12.59 10.07
CA GLU A 23 12.16 -12.03 10.01
C GLU A 23 12.42 -10.90 11.02
N LYS A 24 11.55 -9.88 11.05
CA LYS A 24 11.73 -8.78 12.02
C LYS A 24 11.60 -9.25 13.47
N LYS A 25 10.63 -10.12 13.80
CA LYS A 25 10.44 -10.59 15.18
C LYS A 25 11.66 -11.38 15.66
N ILE A 26 12.18 -12.30 14.84
CA ILE A 26 13.40 -13.04 15.20
C ILE A 26 14.61 -12.11 15.32
N ALA A 27 14.74 -11.08 14.47
CA ALA A 27 15.81 -10.08 14.58
C ALA A 27 15.80 -9.33 15.93
N HIS A 28 14.63 -9.07 16.52
CA HIS A 28 14.54 -8.43 17.85
C HIS A 28 15.03 -9.36 18.98
N VAL A 29 15.02 -10.68 18.76
CA VAL A 29 15.44 -11.69 19.76
C VAL A 29 16.91 -12.03 19.63
N ILE A 30 17.43 -12.09 18.40
CA ILE A 30 18.78 -12.61 18.13
C ILE A 30 19.74 -11.58 17.51
N GLY A 31 19.26 -10.37 17.18
CA GLY A 31 20.03 -9.34 16.50
C GLY A 31 20.13 -9.54 14.99
N GLU A 32 21.10 -8.86 14.40
CA GLU A 32 21.45 -9.01 12.98
C GLU A 32 21.86 -10.46 12.69
N HIS A 33 21.34 -11.00 11.59
CA HIS A 33 21.51 -12.41 11.27
C HIS A 33 21.38 -12.65 9.77
N ARG A 34 21.81 -13.84 9.35
CA ARG A 34 21.58 -14.37 8.00
C ARG A 34 21.12 -15.82 8.06
N ALA A 35 20.57 -16.32 6.96
CA ALA A 35 20.37 -17.76 6.80
C ALA A 35 21.72 -18.49 6.81
N ALA A 36 21.74 -19.67 7.44
CA ALA A 36 22.91 -20.55 7.40
C ALA A 36 23.10 -21.14 5.99
N HIS A 37 24.35 -21.29 5.58
CA HIS A 37 24.71 -22.00 4.36
C HIS A 37 24.65 -23.52 4.60
N PRO A 38 24.46 -24.35 3.54
CA PRO A 38 24.33 -25.80 3.68
C PRO A 38 25.50 -26.47 4.41
N GLU A 39 26.72 -26.02 4.18
CA GLU A 39 27.93 -26.52 4.84
C GLU A 39 27.93 -26.26 6.35
N GLU A 40 27.48 -25.08 6.78
CA GLU A 40 27.37 -24.72 8.19
C GLU A 40 26.26 -25.54 8.88
N ILE A 41 25.13 -25.72 8.18
CA ILE A 41 24.05 -26.60 8.64
C ILE A 41 24.56 -28.02 8.87
N ARG A 42 25.32 -28.58 7.92
CA ARG A 42 25.92 -29.91 8.08
C ARG A 42 26.90 -29.97 9.25
N GLU A 43 27.70 -28.94 9.44
CA GLU A 43 28.65 -28.88 10.55
C GLU A 43 27.94 -28.95 11.91
N TRP A 44 26.88 -28.17 12.11
CA TRP A 44 26.22 -28.07 13.41
C TRP A 44 25.15 -29.15 13.67
N PHE A 45 24.51 -29.66 12.61
CA PHE A 45 23.39 -30.59 12.72
C PHE A 45 23.71 -31.99 12.18
N GLY A 46 24.79 -32.18 11.44
CA GLY A 46 25.15 -33.48 10.87
C GLY A 46 24.18 -34.01 9.81
N ALA A 47 23.29 -33.16 9.30
CA ALA A 47 22.25 -33.51 8.34
C ALA A 47 21.89 -32.33 7.43
N ASP A 48 21.24 -32.63 6.31
CA ASP A 48 20.79 -31.65 5.34
C ASP A 48 19.41 -31.06 5.71
N PRO A 49 19.05 -29.87 5.18
CA PRO A 49 17.72 -29.29 5.34
C PRO A 49 16.59 -30.28 5.04
N GLY A 50 15.57 -30.28 5.90
CA GLY A 50 14.46 -31.26 5.85
C GLY A 50 14.60 -32.41 6.84
N SER A 51 15.77 -32.60 7.48
CA SER A 51 15.97 -33.58 8.55
C SER A 51 16.47 -32.96 9.86
N LEU A 52 16.41 -31.64 9.98
CA LEU A 52 16.93 -30.86 11.12
C LEU A 52 15.94 -30.79 12.28
N GLY A 53 16.44 -30.92 13.51
CA GLY A 53 15.64 -30.80 14.73
C GLY A 53 16.46 -30.36 15.94
N PRO A 54 15.81 -30.12 17.09
CA PRO A 54 16.46 -29.56 18.27
C PRO A 54 17.20 -30.59 19.16
N ILE A 55 17.04 -31.89 18.89
CA ILE A 55 17.58 -32.95 19.75
C ILE A 55 18.98 -33.32 19.30
N GLY A 56 19.94 -33.30 20.23
CA GLY A 56 21.33 -33.70 19.96
C GLY A 56 22.09 -32.74 19.05
N VAL A 57 21.67 -31.48 18.99
CA VAL A 57 22.42 -30.42 18.31
C VAL A 57 23.65 -30.02 19.13
N SER A 58 24.66 -29.46 18.46
CA SER A 58 25.85 -28.90 19.12
C SER A 58 25.45 -27.88 20.21
N GLU A 59 26.18 -27.86 21.32
CA GLU A 59 25.97 -26.88 22.42
C GLU A 59 26.16 -25.42 21.96
N GLN A 60 26.79 -25.20 20.81
CA GLN A 60 26.94 -23.89 20.18
C GLN A 60 25.63 -23.38 19.56
N VAL A 61 24.65 -24.26 19.31
CA VAL A 61 23.39 -23.89 18.67
C VAL A 61 22.43 -23.35 19.73
N ARG A 62 22.21 -22.03 19.72
CA ARG A 62 21.12 -21.40 20.48
C ARG A 62 19.79 -21.83 19.89
N ILE A 63 18.84 -22.25 20.71
CA ILE A 63 17.51 -22.66 20.25
C ILE A 63 16.48 -21.62 20.71
N VAL A 64 15.77 -21.04 19.74
CA VAL A 64 14.65 -20.12 19.97
C VAL A 64 13.37 -20.76 19.43
N ALA A 65 12.39 -20.98 20.30
CA ALA A 65 11.11 -21.56 19.96
C ALA A 65 10.00 -20.51 20.03
N ASP A 66 9.06 -20.58 19.10
CA ASP A 66 7.88 -19.72 19.11
C ASP A 66 7.02 -19.97 20.35
N SER A 67 6.49 -18.90 20.94
CA SER A 67 5.67 -18.95 22.15
C SER A 67 4.39 -19.78 21.99
N THR A 68 3.92 -20.02 20.76
CA THR A 68 2.79 -20.92 20.50
C THR A 68 3.12 -22.41 20.59
N LEU A 69 4.40 -22.78 20.76
CA LEU A 69 4.78 -24.15 21.11
C LEU A 69 4.36 -24.42 22.55
N GLY A 70 3.12 -24.84 22.74
CA GLY A 70 2.59 -25.26 24.02
C GLY A 70 3.11 -26.63 24.49
N ASN A 71 2.47 -27.14 25.54
CA ASN A 71 2.73 -28.47 26.13
C ASN A 71 2.18 -29.60 25.23
N GLY A 72 2.77 -29.77 24.05
CA GLY A 72 2.39 -30.74 23.03
C GLY A 72 3.45 -31.79 22.74
N HIS A 73 3.13 -32.67 21.81
CA HIS A 73 4.05 -33.66 21.23
C HIS A 73 4.22 -33.36 19.75
N TYR A 74 5.46 -33.15 19.33
CA TYR A 74 5.81 -32.68 18.01
C TYR A 74 6.56 -33.75 17.21
N VAL A 75 6.61 -33.54 15.90
CA VAL A 75 7.49 -34.25 14.97
C VAL A 75 8.58 -33.27 14.54
N THR A 76 9.84 -33.66 14.69
CA THR A 76 10.99 -32.85 14.29
C THR A 76 11.95 -33.69 13.45
N GLY A 77 12.86 -33.05 12.73
CA GLY A 77 13.98 -33.77 12.14
C GLY A 77 14.81 -34.48 13.22
N ALA A 78 15.48 -35.56 12.83
CA ALA A 78 16.29 -36.38 13.72
C ALA A 78 17.79 -36.03 13.70
N ASN A 79 18.18 -34.95 13.00
CA ASN A 79 19.58 -34.62 12.72
C ASN A 79 20.31 -35.79 12.04
N ARG A 80 19.56 -36.49 11.16
CA ARG A 80 20.03 -37.57 10.30
C ARG A 80 19.18 -37.62 9.04
N ASP A 81 19.82 -37.57 7.89
CA ASP A 81 19.14 -37.49 6.59
C ASP A 81 18.05 -38.56 6.41
N GLY A 82 16.84 -38.11 6.11
CA GLY A 82 15.68 -38.97 5.86
C GLY A 82 14.95 -39.45 7.12
N PHE A 83 15.35 -39.01 8.32
CA PHE A 83 14.73 -39.43 9.59
C PHE A 83 14.09 -38.27 10.37
N HIS A 84 13.02 -38.62 11.05
CA HIS A 84 12.28 -37.73 11.95
C HIS A 84 12.04 -38.41 13.29
N LEU A 85 12.01 -37.61 14.35
CA LEU A 85 11.61 -38.02 15.69
C LEU A 85 10.15 -37.66 15.90
N ARG A 86 9.39 -38.55 16.54
CA ARG A 86 7.98 -38.33 16.90
C ARG A 86 7.82 -38.30 18.40
N GLY A 87 6.86 -37.52 18.88
CA GLY A 87 6.57 -37.41 20.30
C GLY A 87 7.49 -36.45 21.04
N VAL A 88 8.28 -35.64 20.31
CA VAL A 88 9.25 -34.68 20.85
C VAL A 88 8.54 -33.60 21.65
N LYS A 89 9.09 -33.26 22.81
CA LYS A 89 8.47 -32.36 23.78
C LYS A 89 9.45 -31.33 24.32
N LEU A 90 9.11 -30.05 24.17
CA LEU A 90 9.82 -28.93 24.78
C LEU A 90 9.84 -29.09 26.31
N GLY A 91 11.01 -28.89 26.93
CA GLY A 91 11.25 -29.06 28.35
C GLY A 91 11.59 -30.50 28.78
N ARG A 92 11.20 -31.53 28.02
CA ARG A 92 11.58 -32.93 28.26
C ARG A 92 12.78 -33.35 27.42
N ASP A 93 12.71 -33.15 26.10
CA ASP A 93 13.71 -33.65 25.15
C ASP A 93 14.70 -32.58 24.67
N PHE A 94 14.29 -31.30 24.73
CA PHE A 94 15.15 -30.16 24.43
C PHE A 94 14.70 -28.93 25.23
N GLN A 95 15.62 -28.01 25.47
CA GLN A 95 15.34 -26.70 26.07
C GLN A 95 15.45 -25.61 24.99
N ALA A 96 14.66 -24.55 25.12
CA ALA A 96 14.70 -23.41 24.21
C ALA A 96 14.30 -22.12 24.94
N GLU A 97 14.85 -21.01 24.49
CA GLU A 97 14.29 -19.69 24.77
C GLU A 97 12.97 -19.54 24.01
N THR A 98 11.92 -19.03 24.67
CA THR A 98 10.61 -18.85 24.04
C THR A 98 10.36 -17.38 23.72
N ALA A 99 10.00 -17.08 22.48
CA ALA A 99 9.66 -15.72 22.04
C ALA A 99 8.58 -15.76 20.96
N ASP A 100 7.84 -14.66 20.73
CA ASP A 100 6.98 -14.54 19.56
C ASP A 100 7.85 -14.30 18.33
N ILE A 101 8.00 -15.31 17.47
CA ILE A 101 8.90 -15.27 16.30
C ILE A 101 8.19 -15.67 15.01
N ARG A 102 6.86 -15.80 15.02
CA ARG A 102 6.11 -16.25 13.84
C ARG A 102 5.30 -15.15 13.16
N THR A 103 4.96 -15.42 11.90
CA THR A 103 3.92 -14.68 11.18
C THR A 103 2.55 -15.17 11.64
N VAL A 104 1.63 -14.22 11.81
CA VAL A 104 0.24 -14.49 12.18
C VAL A 104 -0.50 -15.16 11.02
N LEU A 105 -1.48 -16.02 11.34
CA LEU A 105 -2.38 -16.58 10.34
C LEU A 105 -3.71 -15.81 10.34
N GLU A 106 -4.36 -15.75 9.18
CA GLU A 106 -5.71 -15.23 9.07
C GLU A 106 -6.68 -16.04 9.95
N GLY A 107 -7.62 -15.36 10.61
CA GLY A 107 -8.59 -15.96 11.51
C GLY A 107 -8.12 -16.11 12.96
N GLU A 108 -6.84 -15.84 13.27
CA GLU A 108 -6.35 -15.86 14.64
C GLU A 108 -6.93 -14.71 15.48
N GLU A 109 -7.05 -14.92 16.78
CA GLU A 109 -7.56 -13.90 17.70
C GLU A 109 -6.63 -12.67 17.73
N SER A 110 -7.24 -11.49 17.63
CA SER A 110 -6.54 -10.22 17.77
C SER A 110 -5.93 -10.08 19.17
N VAL A 111 -4.82 -9.36 19.27
CA VAL A 111 -4.11 -9.11 20.54
C VAL A 111 -4.94 -8.38 21.59
N ASP A 112 -5.98 -7.66 21.17
CA ASP A 112 -6.93 -6.97 22.04
C ASP A 112 -8.20 -7.80 22.36
N GLY A 113 -8.30 -9.02 21.83
CA GLY A 113 -9.43 -9.92 22.01
C GLY A 113 -10.72 -9.48 21.29
N GLN A 114 -10.66 -8.50 20.39
CA GLN A 114 -11.85 -7.90 19.75
C GLN A 114 -12.23 -8.56 18.41
N GLY A 115 -11.87 -9.83 18.22
CA GLY A 115 -12.23 -10.59 17.03
C GLY A 115 -11.04 -11.28 16.39
N ALA A 116 -11.23 -11.69 15.14
CA ALA A 116 -10.22 -12.40 14.37
C ALA A 116 -9.47 -11.47 13.42
N ILE A 117 -8.19 -11.78 13.19
CA ILE A 117 -7.30 -11.05 12.28
C ILE A 117 -7.65 -11.38 10.84
N GLU A 118 -7.96 -10.36 10.05
CA GLU A 118 -8.12 -10.44 8.60
C GLU A 118 -6.82 -9.97 7.92
N LEU A 119 -6.40 -10.67 6.86
CA LEU A 119 -5.20 -10.30 6.10
C LEU A 119 -5.60 -9.66 4.78
N VAL A 120 -5.45 -8.33 4.70
CA VAL A 120 -5.81 -7.56 3.50
C VAL A 120 -4.53 -7.06 2.81
N PRO A 121 -4.35 -7.30 1.51
CA PRO A 121 -3.27 -6.67 0.74
C PRO A 121 -3.44 -5.15 0.72
N VAL A 122 -2.35 -4.42 0.95
CA VAL A 122 -2.35 -2.95 0.97
C VAL A 122 -1.15 -2.37 0.24
N ILE A 123 -1.29 -1.14 -0.25
CA ILE A 123 -0.19 -0.35 -0.80
C ILE A 123 0.18 0.71 0.24
N GLU A 124 1.38 0.64 0.79
CA GLU A 124 1.89 1.64 1.74
C GLU A 124 2.16 2.96 1.00
N ILE A 125 1.27 3.95 1.11
CA ILE A 125 1.43 5.27 0.48
C ILE A 125 2.23 6.27 1.35
N GLY A 126 2.44 5.94 2.62
CA GLY A 126 3.18 6.78 3.55
C GLY A 126 3.48 6.05 4.86
N ASN A 127 4.40 6.62 5.63
CA ASN A 127 4.87 6.05 6.88
C ASN A 127 5.33 7.15 7.83
N ILE A 128 5.22 6.88 9.13
CA ILE A 128 5.62 7.80 10.20
C ILE A 128 6.54 7.07 11.17
N PHE A 129 7.64 7.70 11.54
CA PHE A 129 8.64 7.12 12.41
C PHE A 129 8.94 8.03 13.60
N LYS A 130 8.96 7.45 14.80
CA LYS A 130 9.61 8.05 15.97
C LYS A 130 11.08 7.68 15.92
N LEU A 131 11.91 8.59 15.42
CA LEU A 131 13.34 8.33 15.23
C LEU A 131 14.13 8.47 16.54
N GLY A 132 13.56 9.14 17.54
CA GLY A 132 14.24 9.38 18.80
C GLY A 132 15.50 10.20 18.56
N THR A 133 16.62 9.75 19.12
CA THR A 133 17.92 10.42 18.98
C THR A 133 18.85 9.75 17.96
N LYS A 134 18.36 8.75 17.20
CA LYS A 134 19.14 7.93 16.27
C LYS A 134 20.04 8.73 15.32
N TYR A 135 19.59 9.91 14.88
CA TYR A 135 20.36 10.79 13.98
C TYR A 135 20.98 11.99 14.69
N SER A 136 20.29 12.55 15.68
CA SER A 136 20.73 13.77 16.35
C SER A 136 21.94 13.55 17.25
N GLU A 137 22.05 12.41 17.93
CA GLU A 137 23.25 12.04 18.70
C GLU A 137 24.52 12.00 17.84
N PRO A 138 24.62 11.17 16.78
CA PRO A 138 25.85 11.07 16.00
C PRO A 138 26.18 12.34 15.20
N LEU A 139 25.19 13.20 14.93
CA LEU A 139 25.38 14.48 14.24
C LEU A 139 25.67 15.65 15.19
N GLY A 140 25.56 15.45 16.51
CA GLY A 140 25.72 16.53 17.50
C GLY A 140 24.62 17.59 17.40
N ALA A 141 23.40 17.22 17.01
CA ALA A 141 22.27 18.15 16.90
C ALA A 141 21.60 18.37 18.26
N THR A 142 21.99 19.45 18.94
CA THR A 142 21.56 19.79 20.31
C THR A 142 20.80 21.11 20.39
N TYR A 143 20.11 21.34 21.52
CA TYR A 143 19.49 22.61 21.90
C TYR A 143 19.64 22.85 23.41
N LEU A 144 19.51 24.10 23.86
CA LEU A 144 19.41 24.39 25.30
C LEU A 144 17.95 24.32 25.73
N ASP A 145 17.66 23.55 26.78
CA ASP A 145 16.34 23.54 27.40
C ASP A 145 16.05 24.80 28.23
N GLU A 146 14.86 24.87 28.83
CA GLU A 146 14.43 26.00 29.65
C GLU A 146 15.35 26.27 30.86
N GLY A 147 16.10 25.25 31.32
CA GLY A 147 17.08 25.36 32.40
C GLY A 147 18.49 25.71 31.92
N GLY A 148 18.70 25.91 30.61
CA GLY A 148 20.01 26.15 30.03
C GLY A 148 20.90 24.90 29.97
N THR A 149 20.32 23.70 30.07
CA THR A 149 21.04 22.43 29.92
C THR A 149 21.00 22.00 28.46
N GLU A 150 22.13 21.51 27.95
CA GLU A 150 22.20 20.98 26.60
C GLU A 150 21.45 19.64 26.51
N GLN A 151 20.49 19.56 25.58
CA GLN A 151 19.69 18.39 25.26
C GLN A 151 19.85 18.01 23.80
N VAL A 152 19.75 16.72 23.50
CA VAL A 152 19.74 16.21 22.12
C VAL A 152 18.33 16.34 21.54
N ILE A 153 18.23 16.75 20.27
CA ILE A 153 16.94 16.90 19.59
C ILE A 153 16.27 15.52 19.42
N VAL A 154 15.04 15.35 19.92
CA VAL A 154 14.22 14.18 19.64
C VAL A 154 13.52 14.34 18.30
N MET A 155 13.70 13.38 17.40
CA MET A 155 13.27 13.48 16.00
C MET A 155 12.07 12.58 15.67
N GLY A 156 11.21 13.09 14.79
CA GLY A 156 10.21 12.32 14.06
C GLY A 156 10.42 12.48 12.55
N SER A 157 9.96 11.52 11.77
CA SER A 157 9.94 11.61 10.30
C SER A 157 8.59 11.18 9.76
N TYR A 158 8.14 11.87 8.71
CA TYR A 158 6.84 11.67 8.09
C TYR A 158 7.06 11.67 6.57
N GLY A 159 6.78 10.54 5.94
CA GLY A 159 6.95 10.35 4.50
C GLY A 159 5.64 9.97 3.85
N ILE A 160 5.30 10.66 2.76
CA ILE A 160 4.24 10.28 1.82
C ILE A 160 4.90 10.18 0.45
N GLY A 161 4.54 9.18 -0.35
CA GLY A 161 5.03 9.04 -1.73
C GLY A 161 3.99 9.54 -2.73
N PRO A 162 4.06 10.79 -3.24
CA PRO A 162 2.99 11.35 -4.09
C PRO A 162 2.74 10.54 -5.35
N ALA A 163 3.80 10.07 -6.01
CA ALA A 163 3.68 9.18 -7.18
C ALA A 163 2.97 7.86 -6.82
N ARG A 164 3.22 7.32 -5.63
CA ARG A 164 2.57 6.10 -5.15
C ARG A 164 1.11 6.35 -4.76
N VAL A 165 0.77 7.53 -4.25
CA VAL A 165 -0.62 7.94 -4.02
C VAL A 165 -1.39 7.95 -5.34
N ALA A 166 -0.84 8.54 -6.40
CA ALA A 166 -1.47 8.54 -7.71
C ALA A 166 -1.67 7.11 -8.26
N MET A 167 -0.65 6.25 -8.18
CA MET A 167 -0.77 4.85 -8.60
C MET A 167 -1.80 4.07 -7.78
N ALA A 168 -1.81 4.24 -6.46
CA ALA A 168 -2.77 3.58 -5.58
C ALA A 168 -4.21 4.05 -5.86
N ALA A 169 -4.40 5.33 -6.21
CA ALA A 169 -5.69 5.86 -6.60
C ALA A 169 -6.20 5.24 -7.91
N ILE A 170 -5.33 5.03 -8.90
CA ILE A 170 -5.68 4.33 -10.15
C ILE A 170 -6.01 2.86 -9.87
N GLU A 171 -5.19 2.18 -9.06
CA GLU A 171 -5.42 0.77 -8.71
C GLU A 171 -6.79 0.56 -8.05
N GLN A 172 -7.20 1.49 -7.19
CA GLN A 172 -8.50 1.47 -6.52
C GLN A 172 -9.64 2.08 -7.36
N GLY A 173 -9.31 2.85 -8.40
CA GLY A 173 -10.25 3.67 -9.16
C GLY A 173 -9.97 3.59 -10.66
N HIS A 174 -10.41 2.52 -11.29
CA HIS A 174 -10.41 2.35 -12.74
C HIS A 174 -11.54 1.43 -13.19
N ASP A 175 -11.84 1.46 -14.49
CA ASP A 175 -12.70 0.49 -15.17
C ASP A 175 -12.10 0.11 -16.53
N GLU A 176 -12.85 -0.65 -17.34
CA GLU A 176 -12.41 -1.07 -18.68
C GLU A 176 -12.11 0.09 -19.65
N ASN A 177 -12.63 1.30 -19.37
CA ASN A 177 -12.48 2.48 -20.22
C ASN A 177 -11.37 3.42 -19.76
N GLY A 178 -10.88 3.31 -18.52
CA GLY A 178 -9.77 4.12 -18.04
C GLY A 178 -9.80 4.46 -16.56
N ILE A 179 -9.15 5.57 -16.23
CA ILE A 179 -8.94 6.01 -14.84
C ILE A 179 -10.20 6.67 -14.28
N ILE A 180 -10.46 6.44 -12.99
CA ILE A 180 -11.47 7.13 -12.19
C ILE A 180 -10.75 7.83 -11.03
N TRP A 181 -10.43 9.11 -11.22
CA TRP A 181 -9.71 9.87 -10.22
C TRP A 181 -10.61 10.22 -9.01
N PRO A 182 -10.06 10.21 -7.79
CA PRO A 182 -10.57 11.05 -6.72
C PRO A 182 -10.45 12.52 -7.12
N ASN A 183 -11.49 13.33 -6.85
CA ASN A 183 -11.59 14.70 -7.38
C ASN A 183 -10.35 15.56 -7.06
N GLY A 184 -9.82 15.49 -5.83
CA GLY A 184 -8.71 16.34 -5.41
C GLY A 184 -7.35 16.03 -6.05
N ILE A 185 -7.25 14.97 -6.85
CA ILE A 185 -6.01 14.61 -7.57
C ILE A 185 -6.23 14.32 -9.05
N ALA A 186 -7.44 14.60 -9.57
CA ALA A 186 -7.69 14.53 -11.00
C ALA A 186 -6.83 15.57 -11.74
N PRO A 187 -6.36 15.30 -12.96
CA PRO A 187 -5.54 16.26 -13.72
C PRO A 187 -6.34 17.49 -14.15
N PHE A 188 -7.65 17.35 -14.29
CA PHE A 188 -8.61 18.41 -14.55
C PHE A 188 -9.96 18.01 -13.94
N ASP A 189 -10.71 19.00 -13.48
CA ASP A 189 -12.04 18.85 -12.90
C ASP A 189 -13.10 18.53 -13.94
N VAL A 190 -13.02 19.23 -15.08
CA VAL A 190 -13.99 19.17 -16.17
C VAL A 190 -13.28 19.00 -17.51
N HIS A 191 -13.74 18.05 -18.31
CA HIS A 191 -13.31 17.84 -19.69
C HIS A 191 -14.42 18.23 -20.66
N ILE A 192 -14.28 19.38 -21.31
CA ILE A 192 -15.18 19.84 -22.37
C ILE A 192 -14.74 19.23 -23.70
N VAL A 193 -15.57 18.37 -24.27
CA VAL A 193 -15.34 17.72 -25.57
C VAL A 193 -16.14 18.46 -26.64
N LEU A 194 -15.44 19.17 -27.52
CA LEU A 194 -16.05 19.85 -28.67
C LEU A 194 -16.21 18.88 -29.86
N ILE A 195 -17.45 18.71 -30.30
CA ILE A 195 -17.84 17.95 -31.49
C ILE A 195 -18.13 18.91 -32.64
N GLY A 196 -17.09 19.24 -33.40
CA GLY A 196 -17.14 20.19 -34.51
C GLY A 196 -15.81 20.94 -34.65
N ASP A 197 -15.84 22.01 -35.43
CA ASP A 197 -14.68 22.88 -35.64
C ASP A 197 -14.62 23.97 -34.55
N ALA A 198 -13.41 24.39 -34.18
CA ALA A 198 -13.21 25.45 -33.19
C ALA A 198 -13.79 26.81 -33.63
N ASP A 199 -13.78 27.10 -34.94
CA ASP A 199 -14.32 28.35 -35.50
C ASP A 199 -15.86 28.31 -35.74
N SER A 200 -16.55 27.36 -35.12
CA SER A 200 -18.01 27.21 -35.21
C SER A 200 -18.71 27.88 -34.03
N PRO A 201 -20.03 28.15 -34.10
CA PRO A 201 -20.79 28.63 -32.93
C PRO A 201 -20.65 27.70 -31.71
N GLN A 202 -20.47 26.39 -31.92
CA GLN A 202 -20.22 25.42 -30.87
C GLN A 202 -18.83 25.61 -30.23
N GLY A 203 -17.82 25.95 -31.02
CA GLY A 203 -16.49 26.26 -30.53
C GLY A 203 -16.46 27.55 -29.71
N ASP A 204 -17.12 28.60 -30.18
CA ASP A 204 -17.30 29.85 -29.43
C ASP A 204 -17.97 29.61 -28.06
N PHE A 205 -19.04 28.81 -28.05
CA PHE A 205 -19.72 28.44 -26.81
C PHE A 205 -18.85 27.59 -25.88
N ALA A 206 -18.12 26.60 -26.42
CA ALA A 206 -17.21 25.77 -25.63
C ALA A 206 -16.08 26.59 -24.99
N ALA A 207 -15.55 27.57 -25.71
CA ALA A 207 -14.55 28.51 -25.20
C ALA A 207 -15.12 29.43 -24.10
N SER A 208 -16.33 29.96 -24.29
CA SER A 208 -17.02 30.74 -23.24
C SER A 208 -17.24 29.92 -21.97
N LEU A 209 -17.76 28.69 -22.12
CA LEU A 209 -18.00 27.78 -20.99
C LEU A 209 -16.69 27.41 -20.28
N TRP A 210 -15.61 27.20 -21.04
CA TRP A 210 -14.27 26.98 -20.49
C TRP A 210 -13.83 28.17 -19.63
N THR A 211 -13.99 29.40 -20.13
CA THR A 211 -13.64 30.62 -19.38
C THR A 211 -14.49 30.76 -18.12
N GLU A 212 -15.81 30.62 -18.22
CA GLU A 212 -16.72 30.76 -17.07
C GLU A 212 -16.44 29.75 -15.95
N LEU A 213 -16.15 28.50 -16.31
CA LEU A 213 -15.80 27.45 -15.34
C LEU A 213 -14.41 27.69 -14.73
N SER A 214 -13.44 28.14 -15.53
CA SER A 214 -12.08 28.47 -15.07
C SER A 214 -12.11 29.67 -14.11
N ASP A 215 -12.89 30.71 -14.43
CA ASP A 215 -13.11 31.88 -13.57
C ASP A 215 -13.82 31.51 -12.26
N ALA A 216 -14.58 30.40 -12.27
CA ALA A 216 -15.20 29.83 -11.08
C ALA A 216 -14.26 28.92 -10.26
N GLY A 217 -12.99 28.80 -10.66
CA GLY A 217 -11.91 28.13 -9.93
C GLY A 217 -11.74 26.64 -10.26
N LEU A 218 -12.33 26.15 -11.34
CA LEU A 218 -12.12 24.77 -11.81
C LEU A 218 -10.95 24.68 -12.78
N GLU A 219 -10.22 23.57 -12.76
CA GLU A 219 -9.26 23.23 -13.80
C GLU A 219 -9.99 22.54 -14.96
N VAL A 220 -10.08 23.21 -16.11
CA VAL A 220 -10.88 22.76 -17.24
C VAL A 220 -10.01 22.42 -18.44
N LEU A 221 -10.20 21.21 -18.98
CA LEU A 221 -9.62 20.78 -20.25
C LEU A 221 -10.64 20.97 -21.37
N LEU A 222 -10.27 21.73 -22.40
CA LEU A 222 -11.04 21.85 -23.64
C LEU A 222 -10.38 20.99 -24.73
N ASP A 223 -11.10 19.98 -25.24
CA ASP A 223 -10.70 19.19 -26.40
C ASP A 223 -11.30 19.76 -27.69
N ASP A 224 -10.63 20.76 -28.23
CA ASP A 224 -10.91 21.44 -29.51
C ASP A 224 -10.11 20.88 -30.70
N ARG A 225 -9.40 19.75 -30.50
CA ARG A 225 -8.50 19.19 -31.50
C ARG A 225 -9.23 18.91 -32.83
N PRO A 226 -8.72 19.37 -33.97
CA PRO A 226 -9.32 19.14 -35.26
C PRO A 226 -9.05 17.72 -35.78
N GLY A 227 -9.91 17.23 -36.66
CA GLY A 227 -9.68 15.98 -37.41
C GLY A 227 -9.91 14.67 -36.64
N LEU A 228 -10.23 14.73 -35.33
CA LEU A 228 -10.64 13.56 -34.55
C LEU A 228 -12.14 13.31 -34.65
N ARG A 229 -12.55 12.05 -34.76
CA ARG A 229 -13.96 11.67 -34.71
C ARG A 229 -14.47 11.75 -33.27
N PRO A 230 -15.79 11.97 -33.06
CA PRO A 230 -16.38 12.02 -31.72
C PRO A 230 -16.01 10.83 -30.84
N GLY A 231 -16.05 9.61 -31.39
CA GLY A 231 -15.71 8.40 -30.66
C GLY A 231 -14.25 8.37 -30.17
N GLU A 232 -13.31 8.94 -30.92
CA GLU A 232 -11.89 9.01 -30.53
C GLU A 232 -11.71 9.98 -29.36
N LYS A 233 -12.35 11.15 -29.42
CA LYS A 233 -12.35 12.10 -28.31
C LYS A 233 -12.97 11.52 -27.03
N PHE A 234 -14.07 10.79 -27.16
CA PHE A 234 -14.71 10.16 -26.00
C PHE A 234 -13.83 9.09 -25.35
N VAL A 235 -13.20 8.21 -26.14
CA VAL A 235 -12.28 7.20 -25.62
C VAL A 235 -11.11 7.85 -24.87
N GLU A 236 -10.50 8.90 -25.43
CA GLU A 236 -9.40 9.59 -24.76
C GLU A 236 -9.85 10.35 -23.51
N ALA A 237 -11.06 10.93 -23.52
CA ALA A 237 -11.63 11.58 -22.35
C ALA A 237 -11.91 10.59 -21.21
N ASP A 238 -12.43 9.40 -21.54
CA ASP A 238 -12.68 8.33 -20.56
C ASP A 238 -11.37 7.74 -20.01
N LEU A 239 -10.33 7.67 -20.86
CA LEU A 239 -8.98 7.25 -20.48
C LEU A 239 -8.32 8.23 -19.51
N LEU A 240 -8.42 9.53 -19.79
CA LEU A 240 -7.85 10.60 -18.95
C LEU A 240 -8.57 10.70 -17.59
N GLY A 241 -9.88 10.42 -17.57
CA GLY A 241 -10.62 10.16 -16.33
C GLY A 241 -11.08 11.41 -15.57
N CYS A 242 -11.21 12.57 -16.23
CA CYS A 242 -11.68 13.79 -15.55
C CYS A 242 -13.07 13.57 -14.92
N PRO A 243 -13.33 14.02 -13.67
CA PRO A 243 -14.55 13.68 -12.93
C PRO A 243 -15.85 14.00 -13.67
N VAL A 244 -15.88 15.13 -14.38
CA VAL A 244 -17.03 15.55 -15.20
C VAL A 244 -16.61 15.72 -16.65
N ARG A 245 -17.35 15.09 -17.57
CA ARG A 245 -17.23 15.33 -19.01
C ARG A 245 -18.43 16.12 -19.50
N VAL A 246 -18.18 17.15 -20.29
CA VAL A 246 -19.19 18.00 -20.92
C VAL A 246 -19.06 17.85 -22.43
N THR A 247 -20.15 17.61 -23.15
CA THR A 247 -20.13 17.47 -24.61
C THR A 247 -20.82 18.66 -25.26
N VAL A 248 -20.08 19.40 -26.09
CA VAL A 248 -20.61 20.52 -26.87
C VAL A 248 -20.63 20.13 -28.33
N GLY A 249 -21.81 20.11 -28.95
CA GLY A 249 -21.95 19.73 -30.36
C GLY A 249 -23.16 20.35 -31.04
N LYS A 250 -23.46 19.88 -32.26
CA LYS A 250 -24.59 20.39 -33.05
C LYS A 250 -25.95 20.25 -32.38
N ARG A 251 -26.11 19.30 -31.46
CA ARG A 251 -27.34 19.09 -30.69
C ARG A 251 -27.52 20.12 -29.57
N THR A 252 -26.44 20.78 -29.15
CA THR A 252 -26.41 21.75 -28.05
C THR A 252 -26.93 23.11 -28.50
N LEU A 253 -26.51 23.61 -29.66
CA LEU A 253 -26.92 24.93 -30.16
C LEU A 253 -27.96 24.85 -31.29
N PRO A 254 -28.90 25.82 -31.38
CA PRO A 254 -29.01 27.01 -30.52
C PRO A 254 -29.74 26.79 -29.18
N ASP A 255 -30.68 25.86 -29.11
CA ASP A 255 -31.63 25.74 -27.98
C ASP A 255 -31.65 24.35 -27.34
N GLY A 256 -30.65 23.52 -27.63
CA GLY A 256 -30.56 22.17 -27.09
C GLY A 256 -29.89 22.11 -25.72
N PRO A 257 -29.97 20.95 -25.04
CA PRO A 257 -29.30 20.77 -23.77
C PRO A 257 -27.78 20.56 -23.93
N LEU A 258 -27.05 20.90 -22.87
CA LEU A 258 -25.67 20.52 -22.66
C LEU A 258 -25.62 19.11 -22.06
N GLU A 259 -25.01 18.17 -22.77
CA GLU A 259 -24.85 16.79 -22.28
C GLU A 259 -23.65 16.74 -21.32
N VAL A 260 -23.87 16.23 -20.11
CA VAL A 260 -22.83 16.03 -19.10
C VAL A 260 -22.80 14.59 -18.63
N MET A 261 -21.62 14.13 -18.19
CA MET A 261 -21.41 12.79 -17.67
C MET A 261 -20.50 12.82 -16.45
N VAL A 262 -20.85 12.05 -15.42
CA VAL A 262 -20.00 11.78 -14.27
C VAL A 262 -19.13 10.56 -14.56
N ARG A 263 -17.80 10.72 -14.59
CA ARG A 263 -16.86 9.65 -14.98
C ARG A 263 -16.92 8.43 -14.06
N ARG A 264 -17.11 8.66 -12.75
CA ARG A 264 -17.16 7.60 -11.72
C ARG A 264 -18.36 6.66 -11.87
N THR A 265 -19.53 7.20 -12.19
CA THR A 265 -20.79 6.44 -12.23
C THR A 265 -21.22 6.10 -13.65
N GLY A 266 -20.68 6.81 -14.65
CA GLY A 266 -21.14 6.74 -16.02
C GLY A 266 -22.50 7.41 -16.25
N GLU A 267 -23.10 8.02 -15.22
CA GLU A 267 -24.39 8.68 -15.31
C GLU A 267 -24.30 9.87 -16.25
N LYS A 268 -25.30 10.00 -17.13
CA LYS A 268 -25.44 11.09 -18.09
C LYS A 268 -26.68 11.90 -17.78
N SER A 269 -26.57 13.22 -17.87
CA SER A 269 -27.69 14.13 -17.71
C SER A 269 -27.59 15.29 -18.71
N GLU A 270 -28.72 15.97 -18.87
CA GLU A 270 -28.88 17.11 -19.76
C GLU A 270 -29.10 18.36 -18.90
N ILE A 271 -28.29 19.40 -19.12
CA ILE A 271 -28.35 20.67 -18.39
C ILE A 271 -28.74 21.79 -19.37
N PRO A 272 -29.62 22.73 -18.99
CA PRO A 272 -29.92 23.90 -19.81
C PRO A 272 -28.67 24.75 -20.11
N LEU A 273 -28.65 25.43 -21.27
CA LEU A 273 -27.55 26.34 -21.61
C LEU A 273 -27.50 27.55 -20.67
N ASP A 274 -28.66 28.05 -20.26
CA ASP A 274 -28.76 29.10 -19.27
C ASP A 274 -28.28 28.61 -17.91
N GLY A 275 -27.26 29.27 -17.35
CA GLY A 275 -26.63 28.84 -16.10
C GLY A 275 -25.79 27.56 -16.18
N ALA A 276 -25.43 27.09 -17.38
CA ALA A 276 -24.69 25.85 -17.59
C ALA A 276 -23.41 25.74 -16.74
N ALA A 277 -22.59 26.79 -16.69
CA ALA A 277 -21.36 26.81 -15.89
C ALA A 277 -21.62 26.58 -14.40
N GLY A 278 -22.65 27.24 -13.84
CA GLY A 278 -23.04 27.08 -12.45
C GLY A 278 -23.53 25.66 -12.13
N ALA A 279 -24.30 25.06 -13.05
CA ALA A 279 -24.81 23.70 -12.89
C ALA A 279 -23.70 22.63 -13.01
N VAL A 280 -22.76 22.78 -13.96
CA VAL A 280 -21.58 21.91 -14.09
C VAL A 280 -20.70 22.00 -12.84
N ARG A 281 -20.46 23.21 -12.33
CA ARG A 281 -19.71 23.40 -11.08
C ARG A 281 -20.43 22.78 -9.89
N GLY A 282 -21.75 22.92 -9.80
CA GLY A 282 -22.57 22.29 -8.76
C GLY A 282 -22.48 20.76 -8.80
N LEU A 283 -22.52 20.19 -10.02
CA LEU A 283 -22.32 18.76 -10.23
C LEU A 283 -20.95 18.30 -9.74
N TRP A 284 -19.86 18.96 -10.18
CA TRP A 284 -18.49 18.62 -9.74
C TRP A 284 -18.32 18.74 -8.22
N ALA A 285 -18.84 19.82 -7.61
CA ALA A 285 -18.74 20.02 -6.17
C ALA A 285 -19.50 18.94 -5.36
N GLY A 286 -20.62 18.46 -5.88
CA GLY A 286 -21.38 17.36 -5.28
C GLY A 286 -20.62 16.03 -5.27
N LEU A 287 -19.70 15.81 -6.21
CA LEU A 287 -18.86 14.62 -6.27
C LEU A 287 -17.73 14.61 -5.23
N ALA A 288 -17.32 15.78 -4.72
CA ALA A 288 -16.24 15.88 -3.73
C ALA A 288 -16.71 15.58 -2.29
N ALA A 289 -18.02 15.49 -2.07
CA ALA A 289 -18.62 15.28 -0.75
C ALA A 289 -18.93 13.81 -0.41
N GLY A 290 -18.61 12.86 -1.30
CA GLY A 290 -18.83 11.42 -1.12
C GLY A 290 -17.62 10.58 -1.53
#